data_AF-A0A8K0UH76-F1
#
_entry.id   AF-A0A8K0UH76-F1
#
_cell.length_a   1.000
_cell.length_b   1.000
_cell.length_c   1.000
_cell.angle_alpha   90.00
_cell.angle_beta   90.00
_cell.angle_gamma   90.00
#
_symmetry.space_group_name_H-M   'P 1'
#
loop_
_entity.id
_entity.type
_entity.pdbx_description
1 polymer ?
#
loop_
_entity_poly.entity_id
_entity_poly.type
_entity_poly.pdbx_seq_one_letter_code
_entity_poly.pdbx_strand_id
1 'polypeptide(L)'
;MLAHSVSRQLSASSRSRASQITRAFARHSSWSRSQRQMSMASTSTASADGQNTPKLNIRVSTLFGALMIVGIGSTAYGLYEFYSAFTMWPKAVREDLRAGVKAKNQGNLNTSERYLTRALETALALPLTDLSPNPHAKLSGISIVLGEVLETNHKPDEAYAVYVAALERLQRAIGEGSSKGAEGGVTVSGPERVRAAALAFKLAEMAEEYSQPEAEEEKWLVYAVEELLRVLRDTQTHAGKQKADSSRDVAEDVKGGGYSDKVDLDELELPAWVRRDDVVAPLERLGAFYGRTGKQEYSIPLYLSALSILLPPNSHHASAETKCQGAHIMNSLASSLAQASTTPERLPKAEAWAKKAIAVVTSVRSSSVQEDPEVLGQCDAVLVAALFNMGSLKESGGSIDEAKEWYTSAQKQATSIKMREGIIESEQALRRLKRHTSNETRS
;
A
#
# COMPACT_ATOMS: atom_id res chain seq x y z
N MET A 1 -38.55 24.93 -8.68
CA MET A 1 -38.25 23.73 -7.85
C MET A 1 -37.79 22.51 -8.67
N LEU A 2 -38.30 22.26 -9.89
CA LEU A 2 -37.83 21.14 -10.74
C LEU A 2 -36.38 21.28 -11.26
N ALA A 3 -35.90 22.50 -11.55
CA ALA A 3 -34.52 22.72 -12.01
C ALA A 3 -33.44 22.43 -10.94
N HIS A 4 -33.75 22.64 -9.65
CA HIS A 4 -32.84 22.28 -8.55
C HIS A 4 -32.80 20.76 -8.27
N SER A 5 -33.87 20.03 -8.60
CA SER A 5 -33.92 18.57 -8.46
C SER A 5 -33.05 17.85 -9.48
N VAL A 6 -33.08 18.31 -10.75
CA VAL A 6 -32.30 17.72 -11.85
C VAL A 6 -30.80 18.00 -11.70
N SER A 7 -30.43 19.18 -11.20
CA SER A 7 -29.02 19.53 -10.94
C SER A 7 -28.40 18.66 -9.82
N ARG A 8 -29.17 18.32 -8.78
CA ARG A 8 -28.72 17.40 -7.70
C ARG A 8 -28.55 15.95 -8.17
N GLN A 9 -29.42 15.46 -9.04
CA GLN A 9 -29.29 14.10 -9.59
C GLN A 9 -28.12 13.96 -10.58
N LEU A 10 -27.85 14.98 -11.39
CA LEU A 10 -26.71 14.99 -12.31
C LEU A 10 -25.37 15.12 -11.54
N SER A 11 -25.32 15.90 -10.45
CA SER A 11 -24.11 15.97 -9.62
C SER A 11 -23.84 14.66 -8.88
N ALA A 12 -24.88 13.94 -8.43
CA ALA A 12 -24.72 12.62 -7.79
C ALA A 12 -24.18 11.56 -8.76
N SER A 13 -24.66 11.54 -10.02
CA SER A 13 -24.18 10.61 -11.05
C SER A 13 -22.75 10.91 -11.52
N SER A 14 -22.33 12.18 -11.53
CA SER A 14 -20.95 12.59 -11.83
C SER A 14 -19.98 12.17 -10.69
N ARG A 15 -20.39 12.40 -9.43
CA ARG A 15 -19.61 12.06 -8.22
C ARG A 15 -19.42 10.55 -8.04
N SER A 16 -20.43 9.75 -8.34
CA SER A 16 -20.32 8.27 -8.28
C SER A 16 -19.32 7.70 -9.29
N ARG A 17 -19.04 8.38 -10.41
CA ARG A 17 -18.16 7.87 -11.48
C ARG A 17 -16.69 8.23 -11.27
N ALA A 18 -16.40 9.37 -10.67
CA ALA A 18 -15.03 9.68 -10.20
C ALA A 18 -14.51 8.60 -9.22
N SER A 19 -15.38 8.09 -8.35
CA SER A 19 -15.10 6.94 -7.47
C SER A 19 -14.89 5.62 -8.22
N GLN A 20 -15.52 5.42 -9.38
CA GLN A 20 -15.34 4.22 -10.21
C GLN A 20 -14.00 4.21 -10.94
N ILE A 21 -13.51 5.38 -11.39
CA ILE A 21 -12.17 5.52 -11.94
C ILE A 21 -11.14 5.14 -10.87
N THR A 22 -11.22 5.71 -9.66
CA THR A 22 -10.31 5.34 -8.55
C THR A 22 -10.36 3.84 -8.19
N ARG A 23 -11.51 3.17 -8.35
CA ARG A 23 -11.63 1.71 -8.15
C ARG A 23 -10.90 0.88 -9.21
N ALA A 24 -10.89 1.32 -10.47
CA ALA A 24 -10.11 0.64 -11.52
C ALA A 24 -8.60 0.74 -11.25
N PHE A 25 -8.16 1.82 -10.61
CA PHE A 25 -6.76 2.02 -10.18
C PHE A 25 -6.36 1.12 -9.00
N ALA A 26 -7.20 1.00 -7.97
CA ALA A 26 -6.93 0.15 -6.81
C ALA A 26 -6.85 -1.35 -7.16
N ARG A 27 -7.55 -1.78 -8.22
CA ARG A 27 -7.52 -3.16 -8.72
C ARG A 27 -6.25 -3.51 -9.49
N HIS A 28 -5.50 -2.53 -10.00
CA HIS A 28 -4.27 -2.79 -10.76
C HIS A 28 -3.01 -2.77 -9.87
N SER A 29 -3.02 -2.01 -8.77
CA SER A 29 -1.90 -1.97 -7.81
C SER A 29 -1.84 -3.19 -6.87
N SER A 30 -2.95 -3.87 -6.61
CA SER A 30 -2.99 -5.10 -5.79
C SER A 30 -2.48 -6.34 -6.54
N TRP A 31 -2.55 -6.35 -7.88
CA TRP A 31 -2.06 -7.47 -8.69
C TRP A 31 -0.54 -7.47 -8.92
N SER A 32 0.12 -6.30 -8.92
CA SER A 32 1.58 -6.24 -9.20
C SER A 32 2.46 -6.63 -8.00
N ARG A 33 1.90 -6.72 -6.79
CA ARG A 33 2.68 -7.00 -5.57
C ARG A 33 2.86 -8.50 -5.29
N SER A 34 2.06 -9.37 -5.92
CA SER A 34 2.16 -10.84 -5.77
C SER A 34 3.11 -11.53 -6.76
N GLN A 35 3.74 -10.79 -7.68
CA GLN A 35 4.55 -11.37 -8.76
C GLN A 35 6.03 -10.94 -8.78
N ARG A 36 6.51 -10.23 -7.74
CA ARG A 36 7.95 -9.95 -7.56
C ARG A 36 8.68 -11.15 -6.95
N GLN A 37 8.59 -12.33 -7.57
CA GLN A 37 9.58 -13.39 -7.41
C GLN A 37 9.78 -14.11 -8.75
N MET A 38 11.01 -13.99 -9.25
CA MET A 38 11.62 -14.70 -10.39
C MET A 38 11.19 -14.28 -11.81
N SER A 39 11.91 -13.29 -12.34
CA SER A 39 12.28 -13.27 -13.75
C SER A 39 13.77 -12.87 -13.87
N MET A 40 14.64 -13.86 -14.04
CA MET A 40 15.99 -13.60 -14.54
C MET A 40 15.86 -13.38 -16.05
N ALA A 41 15.89 -12.13 -16.48
CA ALA A 41 16.04 -11.79 -17.90
C ALA A 41 17.52 -11.83 -18.27
N SER A 42 17.86 -12.74 -19.17
CA SER A 42 19.15 -12.83 -19.84
C SER A 42 19.36 -11.61 -20.74
N THR A 43 20.35 -10.78 -20.42
CA THR A 43 20.68 -9.60 -21.23
C THR A 43 21.56 -10.00 -22.42
N SER A 44 20.98 -9.96 -23.62
CA SER A 44 21.71 -9.98 -24.89
C SER A 44 22.21 -8.56 -25.21
N THR A 45 23.53 -8.35 -25.22
CA THR A 45 24.12 -7.05 -25.61
C THR A 45 24.48 -7.03 -27.10
N ALA A 46 24.00 -6.01 -27.81
CA ALA A 46 24.46 -5.63 -29.15
C ALA A 46 25.01 -4.19 -29.17
N SER A 47 26.27 -4.11 -29.61
CA SER A 47 27.05 -3.09 -30.33
C SER A 47 26.86 -1.55 -30.24
N ALA A 48 28.05 -0.92 -30.15
CA ALA A 48 28.51 0.41 -30.59
C ALA A 48 28.08 1.62 -29.73
N ASP A 49 28.86 2.69 -29.50
CA ASP A 49 30.13 3.17 -30.08
C ASP A 49 30.86 4.07 -29.04
N GLY A 50 32.12 4.40 -29.30
CA GLY A 50 33.15 4.76 -28.33
C GLY A 50 33.09 6.12 -27.62
N GLN A 51 33.74 6.13 -26.45
CA GLN A 51 34.36 7.31 -25.84
C GLN A 51 35.55 6.89 -24.97
N ASN A 52 36.62 7.68 -25.05
CA ASN A 52 37.94 7.43 -24.45
C ASN A 52 37.88 7.34 -22.92
N THR A 53 38.17 6.15 -22.39
CA THR A 53 38.41 5.93 -20.95
C THR A 53 39.89 5.61 -20.70
N PRO A 54 40.45 6.02 -19.55
CA PRO A 54 41.84 5.73 -19.20
C PRO A 54 42.04 4.22 -19.12
N LYS A 55 43.00 3.71 -19.91
CA LYS A 55 43.35 2.29 -19.98
C LYS A 55 43.92 1.81 -18.64
N LEU A 56 43.06 1.33 -17.75
CA LEU A 56 43.48 0.47 -16.65
C LEU A 56 43.85 -0.89 -17.27
N ASN A 57 45.15 -1.21 -17.29
CA ASN A 57 45.67 -2.51 -17.71
C ASN A 57 45.34 -3.57 -16.65
N ILE A 58 44.06 -3.92 -16.52
CA ILE A 58 43.61 -5.05 -15.71
C ILE A 58 43.92 -6.31 -16.51
N ARG A 59 44.85 -7.14 -16.00
CA ARG A 59 45.13 -8.44 -16.62
C ARG A 59 43.83 -9.25 -16.62
N VAL A 60 43.50 -9.83 -17.76
CA VAL A 60 42.28 -10.64 -17.95
C VAL A 60 42.18 -11.77 -16.91
N SER A 61 43.32 -12.30 -16.45
CA SER A 61 43.37 -13.30 -15.38
C SER A 61 42.86 -12.81 -14.02
N THR A 62 43.09 -11.54 -13.67
CA THR A 62 42.61 -10.95 -12.41
C THR A 62 41.11 -10.71 -12.45
N LEU A 63 40.56 -10.34 -13.61
CA LEU A 63 39.12 -10.18 -13.80
C LEU A 63 38.39 -11.54 -13.69
N PHE A 64 38.95 -12.58 -14.34
CA PHE A 64 38.39 -13.92 -14.29
C PHE A 64 38.45 -14.52 -12.87
N GLY A 65 39.55 -14.31 -12.15
CA GLY A 65 39.68 -14.71 -10.75
C GLY A 65 38.66 -14.02 -9.85
N ALA A 66 38.47 -12.71 -10.01
CA ALA A 66 37.48 -11.95 -9.24
C ALA A 66 36.05 -12.43 -9.51
N LEU A 67 35.68 -12.67 -10.78
CA LEU A 67 34.36 -13.18 -11.15
C LEU A 67 34.10 -14.59 -10.60
N MET A 68 35.10 -15.47 -10.60
CA MET A 68 34.98 -16.80 -9.99
C MET A 68 34.80 -16.73 -8.47
N ILE A 69 35.55 -15.87 -7.77
CA ILE A 69 35.40 -15.69 -6.32
C ILE A 69 34.00 -15.14 -6.00
N VAL A 70 33.52 -14.15 -6.76
CA VAL A 70 32.17 -13.60 -6.58
C VAL A 70 31.09 -14.65 -6.91
N GLY A 71 31.26 -15.45 -7.95
CA GLY A 71 30.32 -16.51 -8.33
C GLY A 71 30.24 -17.66 -7.32
N ILE A 72 31.38 -18.10 -6.80
CA ILE A 72 31.43 -19.12 -5.74
C ILE A 72 30.86 -18.54 -4.43
N GLY A 73 31.23 -17.30 -4.10
CA GLY A 73 30.73 -16.59 -2.92
C GLY A 73 29.22 -16.40 -2.94
N SER A 74 28.64 -15.97 -4.07
CA SER A 74 27.20 -15.79 -4.22
C SER A 74 26.44 -17.12 -4.15
N THR A 75 26.98 -18.18 -4.75
CA THR A 75 26.39 -19.52 -4.70
C THR A 75 26.44 -20.11 -3.29
N ALA A 76 27.56 -19.98 -2.59
CA ALA A 76 27.71 -20.42 -1.22
C ALA A 76 26.79 -19.66 -0.25
N TYR A 77 26.68 -18.34 -0.44
CA TYR A 77 25.75 -17.50 0.32
C TYR A 77 24.29 -17.88 0.05
N GLY A 78 23.91 -18.07 -1.22
CA GLY A 78 22.57 -18.52 -1.59
C GLY A 78 22.22 -19.92 -1.03
N LEU A 79 23.19 -20.86 -1.05
CA LEU A 79 23.02 -22.17 -0.43
C LEU A 79 22.87 -22.06 1.09
N TYR A 80 23.64 -21.18 1.74
CA TYR A 80 23.59 -20.96 3.18
C TYR A 80 22.25 -20.33 3.61
N GLU A 81 21.78 -19.30 2.93
CA GLU A 81 20.45 -18.72 3.14
C GLU A 81 19.35 -19.77 2.96
N PHE A 82 19.40 -20.52 1.86
CA PHE A 82 18.43 -21.58 1.60
C PHE A 82 18.47 -22.65 2.70
N TYR A 83 19.65 -23.12 3.10
CA TYR A 83 19.78 -24.16 4.12
C TYR A 83 19.35 -23.67 5.51
N SER A 84 19.76 -22.46 5.89
CA SER A 84 19.41 -21.84 7.18
C SER A 84 17.92 -21.54 7.32
N ALA A 85 17.25 -21.13 6.24
CA ALA A 85 15.80 -20.92 6.23
C ALA A 85 15.01 -22.20 6.58
N PHE A 86 15.55 -23.38 6.28
CA PHE A 86 14.89 -24.65 6.60
C PHE A 86 15.36 -25.32 7.88
N THR A 87 16.57 -25.05 8.37
CA THR A 87 17.00 -25.53 9.70
C THR A 87 16.29 -24.81 10.83
N MET A 88 15.70 -23.64 10.56
CA MET A 88 14.88 -22.86 11.50
C MET A 88 13.58 -23.55 11.92
N TRP A 89 13.11 -24.56 11.18
CA TRP A 89 11.88 -25.30 11.46
C TRP A 89 12.15 -26.61 12.20
N PRO A 90 11.31 -27.01 13.17
CA PRO A 90 11.36 -28.33 13.80
C PRO A 90 11.32 -29.45 12.75
N LYS A 91 12.02 -30.56 13.03
CA LYS A 91 12.07 -31.71 12.10
C LYS A 91 10.66 -32.21 11.73
N ALA A 92 9.73 -32.20 12.69
CA ALA A 92 8.35 -32.64 12.50
C ALA A 92 7.58 -31.83 11.45
N VAL A 93 7.83 -30.52 11.33
CA VAL A 93 7.09 -29.63 10.41
C VAL A 93 7.81 -29.49 9.07
N ARG A 94 9.14 -29.60 9.07
CA ARG A 94 10.00 -29.23 7.94
C ARG A 94 9.73 -30.01 6.67
N GLU A 95 9.46 -31.31 6.77
CA GLU A 95 9.26 -32.18 5.60
C GLU A 95 8.00 -31.79 4.83
N ASP A 96 6.87 -31.76 5.53
CA ASP A 96 5.58 -31.37 4.94
C ASP A 96 5.59 -29.92 4.44
N LEU A 97 6.20 -28.99 5.19
CA LEU A 97 6.30 -27.60 4.75
C LEU A 97 7.08 -27.46 3.43
N ARG A 98 8.23 -28.14 3.32
CA ARG A 98 9.04 -28.12 2.09
C ARG A 98 8.29 -28.75 0.92
N ALA A 99 7.64 -29.89 1.14
CA ALA A 99 6.86 -30.56 0.11
C ALA A 99 5.69 -29.69 -0.36
N GLY A 100 5.01 -29.01 0.56
CA GLY A 100 3.92 -28.07 0.28
C GLY A 100 4.38 -26.88 -0.55
N VAL A 101 5.45 -26.19 -0.14
CA VAL A 101 6.00 -25.05 -0.89
C VAL A 101 6.52 -25.48 -2.26
N LYS A 102 7.19 -26.64 -2.35
CA LYS A 102 7.65 -27.19 -3.63
C LYS A 102 6.46 -27.48 -4.56
N ALA A 103 5.39 -28.08 -4.05
CA ALA A 103 4.20 -28.36 -4.83
C ALA A 103 3.49 -27.08 -5.30
N LYS A 104 3.44 -26.03 -4.46
CA LYS A 104 2.93 -24.69 -4.84
C LYS A 104 3.69 -24.15 -6.04
N ASN A 105 5.02 -24.14 -5.95
CA ASN A 105 5.89 -23.61 -7.01
C ASN A 105 5.82 -24.42 -8.32
N GLN A 106 5.38 -25.68 -8.24
CA GLN A 106 5.14 -26.54 -9.40
C GLN A 106 3.72 -26.39 -9.98
N GLY A 107 2.86 -25.56 -9.40
CA GLY A 107 1.45 -25.42 -9.80
C GLY A 107 0.55 -26.57 -9.32
N ASN A 108 1.06 -27.49 -8.51
CA ASN A 108 0.30 -28.62 -7.97
C ASN A 108 -0.46 -28.20 -6.69
N LEU A 109 -1.46 -27.34 -6.86
CA LEU A 109 -2.15 -26.64 -5.75
C LEU A 109 -2.82 -27.60 -4.76
N ASN A 110 -3.57 -28.60 -5.22
CA ASN A 110 -4.23 -29.59 -4.35
C ASN A 110 -3.22 -30.38 -3.50
N THR A 111 -2.08 -30.73 -4.08
CA THR A 111 -1.00 -31.42 -3.36
C THR A 111 -0.37 -30.48 -2.34
N SER A 112 -0.14 -29.23 -2.74
CA SER A 112 0.39 -28.18 -1.85
C SER A 112 -0.50 -27.96 -0.63
N GLU A 113 -1.80 -27.80 -0.85
CA GLU A 113 -2.83 -27.65 0.18
C GLU A 113 -2.72 -28.77 1.22
N ARG A 114 -2.74 -30.04 0.79
CA ARG A 114 -2.64 -31.20 1.68
C ARG A 114 -1.36 -31.21 2.53
N TYR A 115 -0.22 -30.85 1.95
CA TYR A 115 1.04 -30.78 2.67
C TYR A 115 1.07 -29.62 3.66
N LEU A 116 0.61 -28.44 3.25
CA LEU A 116 0.59 -27.24 4.09
C LEU A 116 -0.41 -27.34 5.24
N THR A 117 -1.57 -27.95 5.03
CA THR A 117 -2.55 -28.23 6.10
C THR A 117 -1.93 -29.14 7.17
N ARG A 118 -1.30 -30.26 6.77
CA ARG A 118 -0.61 -31.14 7.72
C ARG A 118 0.55 -30.46 8.43
N ALA A 119 1.32 -29.64 7.72
CA ALA A 119 2.39 -28.84 8.32
C ALA A 119 1.84 -27.86 9.37
N LEU A 120 0.72 -27.20 9.09
CA LEU A 120 0.07 -26.27 10.02
C LEU A 120 -0.48 -27.00 11.25
N GLU A 121 -1.19 -28.10 11.06
CA GLU A 121 -1.71 -28.94 12.15
C GLU A 121 -0.58 -29.45 13.05
N THR A 122 0.50 -29.96 12.44
CA THR A 122 1.68 -30.41 13.17
C THR A 122 2.34 -29.27 13.93
N ALA A 123 2.47 -28.09 13.32
CA ALA A 123 3.06 -26.93 13.97
C ALA A 123 2.20 -26.43 15.15
N LEU A 124 0.87 -26.47 15.02
CA LEU A 124 -0.07 -26.11 16.09
C LEU A 124 -0.07 -27.10 17.26
N ALA A 125 0.29 -28.36 17.01
CA ALA A 125 0.40 -29.39 18.04
C ALA A 125 1.71 -29.31 18.85
N LEU A 126 2.72 -28.57 18.36
CA LEU A 126 4.00 -28.40 19.05
C LEU A 126 3.94 -27.30 20.12
N PRO A 127 4.72 -27.41 21.20
CA PRO A 127 4.84 -26.32 22.16
C PRO A 127 5.53 -25.11 21.51
N LEU A 128 5.14 -23.89 21.90
CA LEU A 128 5.69 -22.65 21.32
C LEU A 128 7.21 -22.54 21.47
N THR A 129 7.79 -23.18 22.51
CA THR A 129 9.24 -23.24 22.73
C THR A 129 9.97 -23.91 21.57
N ASP A 130 9.39 -24.93 20.96
CA ASP A 130 9.99 -25.65 19.83
C ASP A 130 9.96 -24.81 18.55
N LEU A 131 9.08 -23.82 18.50
CA LEU A 131 8.95 -22.88 17.40
C LEU A 131 9.75 -21.59 17.62
N SER A 132 10.55 -21.48 18.69
CA SER A 132 11.46 -20.36 18.94
C SER A 132 12.43 -20.10 17.77
N PRO A 133 12.92 -18.86 17.56
CA PRO A 133 12.71 -17.67 18.39
C PRO A 133 11.38 -16.94 18.17
N ASN A 134 10.76 -17.05 17.00
CA ASN A 134 9.54 -16.30 16.65
C ASN A 134 8.39 -17.27 16.31
N PRO A 135 7.73 -17.86 17.32
CA PRO A 135 6.77 -18.93 17.10
C PRO A 135 5.52 -18.44 16.38
N HIS A 136 5.04 -17.23 16.68
CA HIS A 136 3.86 -16.68 16.04
C HIS A 136 4.14 -16.31 14.58
N ALA A 137 5.35 -15.83 14.26
CA ALA A 137 5.79 -15.60 12.90
C ALA A 137 5.80 -16.88 12.06
N LYS A 138 6.23 -17.99 12.64
CA LYS A 138 6.22 -19.30 11.98
C LYS A 138 4.79 -19.79 11.73
N LEU A 139 3.94 -19.80 12.75
CA LEU A 139 2.55 -20.26 12.61
C LEU A 139 1.74 -19.42 11.60
N SER A 140 1.82 -18.09 11.72
CA SER A 140 1.18 -17.20 10.76
C SER A 140 1.78 -17.31 9.37
N GLY A 141 3.09 -17.53 9.24
CA GLY A 141 3.75 -17.77 7.95
C GLY A 141 3.21 -18.99 7.20
N ILE A 142 3.05 -20.14 7.88
CA ILE A 142 2.43 -21.34 7.26
C ILE A 142 0.99 -21.03 6.85
N SER A 143 0.23 -20.36 7.72
CA SER A 143 -1.16 -20.01 7.45
C SER A 143 -1.30 -19.09 6.25
N ILE A 144 -0.40 -18.12 6.09
CA ILE A 144 -0.39 -17.20 4.94
C ILE A 144 -0.15 -17.97 3.64
N VAL A 145 0.85 -18.85 3.60
CA VAL A 145 1.16 -19.64 2.40
C VAL A 145 0.01 -20.59 2.06
N LEU A 146 -0.63 -21.20 3.06
CA LEU A 146 -1.81 -22.04 2.86
C LEU A 146 -2.99 -21.22 2.30
N GLY A 147 -3.27 -20.06 2.88
CA GLY A 147 -4.32 -19.16 2.39
C GLY A 147 -4.10 -18.75 0.93
N GLU A 148 -2.86 -18.41 0.55
CA GLU A 148 -2.51 -18.04 -0.83
C GLU A 148 -2.71 -19.20 -1.82
N VAL A 149 -2.36 -20.43 -1.42
CA VAL A 149 -2.62 -21.63 -2.22
C VAL A 149 -4.12 -21.85 -2.40
N LEU A 150 -4.92 -21.66 -1.35
CA LEU A 150 -6.38 -21.80 -1.40
C LEU A 150 -7.01 -20.72 -2.29
N GLU A 151 -6.56 -19.46 -2.21
CA GLU A 151 -6.99 -18.39 -3.12
C GLU A 151 -6.69 -18.75 -4.58
N THR A 152 -5.46 -19.19 -4.85
CA THR A 152 -5.03 -19.60 -6.21
C THR A 152 -5.82 -20.83 -6.69
N ASN A 153 -6.21 -21.72 -5.78
CA ASN A 153 -7.03 -22.90 -6.05
C ASN A 153 -8.54 -22.58 -6.12
N HIS A 154 -8.91 -21.30 -6.19
CA HIS A 154 -10.31 -20.83 -6.31
C HIS A 154 -11.19 -21.25 -5.12
N LYS A 155 -10.61 -21.35 -3.93
CA LYS A 155 -11.28 -21.66 -2.66
C LYS A 155 -11.20 -20.49 -1.67
N PRO A 156 -11.86 -19.36 -1.98
CA PRO A 156 -11.71 -18.14 -1.19
C PRO A 156 -12.28 -18.24 0.23
N ASP A 157 -13.35 -19.01 0.44
CA ASP A 157 -13.96 -19.18 1.75
C ASP A 157 -13.04 -19.96 2.71
N GLU A 158 -12.39 -21.01 2.21
CA GLU A 158 -11.38 -21.77 2.96
C GLU A 158 -10.16 -20.89 3.28
N ALA A 159 -9.69 -20.11 2.31
CA ALA A 159 -8.58 -19.18 2.51
C ALA A 159 -8.92 -18.13 3.58
N TYR A 160 -10.12 -17.56 3.51
CA TYR A 160 -10.63 -16.58 4.47
C TYR A 160 -10.62 -17.15 5.88
N ALA A 161 -11.14 -18.36 6.07
CA ALA A 161 -11.15 -19.05 7.37
C ALA A 161 -9.73 -19.27 7.92
N VAL A 162 -8.76 -19.64 7.07
CA VAL A 162 -7.36 -19.80 7.47
C VAL A 162 -6.76 -18.47 7.93
N TYR A 163 -6.99 -17.38 7.21
CA TYR A 163 -6.50 -16.05 7.58
C TYR A 163 -7.12 -15.52 8.88
N VAL A 164 -8.44 -15.66 9.05
CA VAL A 164 -9.14 -15.29 10.30
C VAL A 164 -8.54 -16.07 11.47
N ALA A 165 -8.42 -17.39 11.35
CA ALA A 165 -7.88 -18.22 12.42
C ALA A 165 -6.41 -17.87 12.74
N ALA A 166 -5.62 -17.46 11.75
CA ALA A 166 -4.24 -17.01 11.96
C ALA A 166 -4.20 -15.67 12.72
N LEU A 167 -5.05 -14.72 12.34
CA LEU A 167 -5.16 -13.42 12.97
C LEU A 167 -5.66 -13.53 14.42
N GLU A 168 -6.68 -14.33 14.68
CA GLU A 168 -7.22 -14.54 16.04
C GLU A 168 -6.17 -15.14 16.99
N ARG A 169 -5.29 -16.02 16.48
CA ARG A 169 -4.15 -16.55 17.26
C ARG A 169 -3.15 -15.45 17.60
N LEU A 170 -2.85 -14.56 16.66
CA LEU A 170 -1.98 -13.40 16.89
C LEU A 170 -2.59 -12.42 17.88
N GLN A 171 -3.88 -12.09 17.73
CA GLN A 171 -4.61 -11.20 18.62
C GLN A 171 -4.62 -11.69 20.08
N ARG A 172 -4.86 -13.00 20.29
CA ARG A 172 -4.77 -13.62 21.62
C ARG A 172 -3.38 -13.48 22.21
N ALA A 173 -2.34 -13.80 21.44
CA ALA A 173 -0.96 -13.67 21.89
C ALA A 173 -0.57 -12.21 22.21
N ILE A 174 -1.05 -11.24 21.43
CA ILE A 174 -0.84 -9.81 21.67
C ILE A 174 -1.52 -9.37 22.98
N GLY A 175 -2.76 -9.82 23.21
CA GLY A 175 -3.51 -9.52 24.44
C GLY A 175 -2.88 -10.12 25.69
N GLU A 176 -2.45 -11.38 25.60
CA GLU A 176 -1.76 -12.10 26.69
C GLU A 176 -0.41 -11.44 27.02
N GLY A 177 0.38 -11.07 26.01
CA GLY A 177 1.67 -10.40 26.19
C GLY A 177 1.59 -8.98 26.76
N SER A 178 0.43 -8.31 26.66
CA SER A 178 0.20 -6.98 27.24
C SER A 178 -0.10 -7.02 28.74
N SER A 179 -0.51 -8.20 29.25
CA SER A 179 -0.79 -8.41 30.66
C SER A 179 0.52 -8.53 31.45
N LYS A 180 0.94 -7.41 32.06
CA LYS A 180 2.12 -7.33 32.96
C LYS A 180 2.04 -8.42 34.04
N GLY A 181 2.75 -9.54 33.86
CA GLY A 181 2.84 -10.58 34.89
C GLY A 181 2.87 -12.04 34.39
N ALA A 182 2.81 -12.32 33.09
CA ALA A 182 2.97 -13.69 32.60
C ALA A 182 4.45 -14.11 32.66
N GLU A 183 4.91 -14.59 33.82
CA GLU A 183 6.16 -15.35 33.94
C GLU A 183 6.13 -16.53 32.94
N GLY A 184 6.92 -16.44 31.86
CA GLY A 184 7.05 -17.50 30.85
C GLY A 184 6.25 -17.30 29.56
N GLY A 185 5.49 -16.21 29.39
CA GLY A 185 4.81 -15.90 28.13
C GLY A 185 5.77 -15.43 27.03
N VAL A 186 5.72 -16.02 25.84
CA VAL A 186 6.47 -15.53 24.68
C VAL A 186 5.86 -14.20 24.24
N THR A 187 6.64 -13.12 24.31
CA THR A 187 6.19 -11.79 23.89
C THR A 187 6.10 -11.70 22.37
N VAL A 188 4.99 -11.14 21.86
CA VAL A 188 4.82 -10.93 20.42
C VAL A 188 5.72 -9.78 19.98
N SER A 189 6.63 -10.07 19.05
CA SER A 189 7.58 -9.10 18.51
C SER A 189 6.88 -8.04 17.64
N GLY A 190 7.49 -6.86 17.48
CA GLY A 190 7.01 -5.82 16.57
C GLY A 190 6.69 -6.32 15.16
N PRO A 191 7.60 -7.07 14.50
CA PRO A 191 7.33 -7.67 13.20
C PRO A 191 6.12 -8.63 13.16
N GLU A 192 5.86 -9.36 14.24
CA GLU A 192 4.67 -10.23 14.35
C GLU A 192 3.38 -9.42 14.48
N ARG A 193 3.42 -8.26 15.15
CA ARG A 193 2.29 -7.33 15.23
C ARG A 193 1.99 -6.67 13.88
N VAL A 194 3.00 -6.27 13.12
CA VAL A 194 2.80 -5.78 11.74
C VAL A 194 2.26 -6.87 10.84
N ARG A 195 2.68 -8.13 11.03
CA ARG A 195 2.05 -9.25 10.32
C ARG A 195 0.58 -9.43 10.69
N ALA A 196 0.19 -9.20 11.95
CA ALA A 196 -1.21 -9.20 12.35
C ALA A 196 -2.00 -8.09 11.63
N ALA A 197 -1.45 -6.88 11.57
CA ALA A 197 -2.06 -5.79 10.81
C ALA A 197 -2.16 -6.10 9.30
N ALA A 198 -1.14 -6.72 8.71
CA ALA A 198 -1.14 -7.13 7.31
C ALA A 198 -2.19 -8.23 7.01
N LEU A 199 -2.36 -9.21 7.92
CA LEU A 199 -3.41 -10.22 7.83
C LEU A 199 -4.80 -9.58 7.90
N ALA A 200 -5.02 -8.62 8.80
CA ALA A 200 -6.27 -7.88 8.87
C ALA A 200 -6.50 -7.06 7.59
N PHE A 201 -5.48 -6.39 7.07
CA PHE A 201 -5.57 -5.67 5.81
C PHE A 201 -5.97 -6.60 4.65
N LYS A 202 -5.36 -7.80 4.56
CA LYS A 202 -5.73 -8.81 3.57
C LYS A 202 -7.17 -9.30 3.73
N LEU A 203 -7.64 -9.52 4.96
CA LEU A 203 -9.04 -9.89 5.24
C LEU A 203 -10.02 -8.79 4.81
N ALA A 204 -9.66 -7.52 4.95
CA ALA A 204 -10.45 -6.42 4.43
C ALA A 204 -10.52 -6.40 2.90
N GLU A 205 -9.41 -6.66 2.22
CA GLU A 205 -9.39 -6.77 0.75
C GLU A 205 -10.28 -7.92 0.26
N MET A 206 -10.22 -9.07 0.93
CA MET A 206 -11.12 -10.19 0.63
C MET A 206 -12.58 -9.84 0.92
N ALA A 207 -12.86 -9.11 2.00
CA ALA A 207 -14.21 -8.67 2.33
C ALA A 207 -14.79 -7.78 1.21
N GLU A 208 -14.01 -6.85 0.65
CA GLU A 208 -14.48 -6.04 -0.48
C GLU A 208 -14.64 -6.89 -1.76
N GLU A 209 -13.65 -7.71 -2.10
CA GLU A 209 -13.64 -8.48 -3.36
C GLU A 209 -14.78 -9.51 -3.42
N TYR A 210 -15.07 -10.18 -2.30
CA TYR A 210 -16.15 -11.16 -2.21
C TYR A 210 -17.49 -10.55 -1.76
N SER A 211 -17.59 -9.21 -1.74
CA SER A 211 -18.83 -8.50 -1.37
C SER A 211 -19.42 -8.94 -0.02
N GLN A 212 -18.55 -9.17 0.96
CA GLN A 212 -18.94 -9.39 2.34
C GLN A 212 -19.61 -8.12 2.92
N PRO A 213 -20.33 -8.21 4.06
CA PRO A 213 -20.96 -7.05 4.66
C PRO A 213 -19.96 -5.92 4.92
N GLU A 214 -20.37 -4.66 4.72
CA GLU A 214 -19.51 -3.48 4.94
C GLU A 214 -18.91 -3.45 6.36
N ALA A 215 -19.63 -3.99 7.35
CA ALA A 215 -19.14 -4.12 8.72
C ALA A 215 -17.92 -5.04 8.86
N GLU A 216 -17.80 -6.06 8.02
CA GLU A 216 -16.67 -6.98 7.96
C GLU A 216 -15.43 -6.26 7.40
N GLU A 217 -15.59 -5.53 6.28
CA GLU A 217 -14.53 -4.70 5.68
C GLU A 217 -14.03 -3.63 6.68
N GLU A 218 -14.96 -2.90 7.31
CA GLU A 218 -14.65 -1.85 8.29
C GLU A 218 -13.87 -2.41 9.49
N LYS A 219 -14.35 -3.52 10.07
CA LYS A 219 -13.73 -4.18 11.23
C LYS A 219 -12.25 -4.48 10.97
N TRP A 220 -11.94 -5.04 9.81
CA TRP A 220 -10.58 -5.46 9.48
C TRP A 220 -9.67 -4.27 9.12
N LEU A 221 -10.18 -3.26 8.40
CA LEU A 221 -9.42 -2.04 8.10
C LEU A 221 -9.10 -1.24 9.36
N VAL A 222 -10.07 -1.09 10.26
CA VAL A 222 -9.87 -0.39 11.54
C VAL A 222 -8.81 -1.11 12.37
N TYR A 223 -8.90 -2.44 12.51
CA TYR A 223 -7.89 -3.20 13.24
C TYR A 223 -6.49 -3.02 12.63
N ALA A 224 -6.36 -3.10 11.31
CA ALA A 224 -5.06 -2.94 10.63
C ALA A 224 -4.43 -1.58 10.95
N VAL A 225 -5.19 -0.49 10.80
CA VAL A 225 -4.72 0.88 11.07
C VAL A 225 -4.38 1.05 12.55
N GLU A 226 -5.26 0.65 13.45
CA GLU A 226 -5.03 0.78 14.90
C GLU A 226 -3.78 0.02 15.34
N GLU A 227 -3.60 -1.22 14.87
CA GLU A 227 -2.48 -2.05 15.30
C GLU A 227 -1.14 -1.50 14.78
N LEU A 228 -1.11 -0.97 13.55
CA LEU A 228 0.06 -0.28 13.01
C LEU A 228 0.39 0.97 13.83
N LEU A 229 -0.60 1.80 14.16
CA LEU A 229 -0.39 2.99 14.98
C LEU A 229 0.08 2.63 16.39
N ARG A 230 -0.45 1.56 17.00
CA ARG A 230 0.04 1.06 18.29
C ARG A 230 1.50 0.61 18.20
N VAL A 231 1.85 -0.16 17.17
CA VAL A 231 3.24 -0.60 16.91
C VAL A 231 4.20 0.59 16.83
N LEU A 232 3.81 1.61 16.09
CA LEU A 232 4.63 2.80 15.86
C LEU A 232 4.85 3.59 17.15
N ARG A 233 3.77 3.84 17.90
CA ARG A 233 3.83 4.49 19.21
C ARG A 233 4.72 3.72 20.17
N ASP A 234 4.52 2.40 20.28
CA ASP A 234 5.30 1.58 21.20
C ASP A 234 6.80 1.65 20.85
N THR A 235 7.14 1.63 19.55
CA THR A 235 8.53 1.76 19.12
C THR A 235 9.14 3.13 19.45
N GLN A 236 8.39 4.22 19.28
CA GLN A 236 8.83 5.56 19.67
C GLN A 236 9.09 5.68 21.18
N THR A 237 8.22 5.10 22.02
CA THR A 237 8.41 5.14 23.48
C THR A 237 9.68 4.41 23.93
N HIS A 238 10.06 3.34 23.24
CA HIS A 238 11.30 2.61 23.51
C HIS A 238 12.54 3.40 23.06
N ALA A 239 12.48 4.07 21.90
CA ALA A 239 13.55 4.93 21.41
C ALA A 239 13.80 6.16 22.32
N GLY A 240 12.72 6.78 22.83
CA GLY A 240 12.80 7.90 23.76
C GLY A 240 13.41 7.53 25.12
N LYS A 241 13.12 6.33 25.64
CA LYS A 241 13.71 5.83 26.89
C LYS A 241 15.21 5.54 26.76
N GLN A 242 15.66 5.02 25.62
CA GLN A 242 17.09 4.76 25.39
C GLN A 242 17.92 6.05 25.25
N LYS A 243 17.33 7.13 24.69
CA LYS A 243 17.97 8.45 24.67
C LYS A 243 18.05 9.09 26.06
N ALA A 244 17.03 8.92 26.90
CA ALA A 244 17.00 9.48 28.26
C ALA A 244 17.96 8.79 29.25
N ASP A 245 18.25 7.49 29.07
CA ASP A 245 19.23 6.77 29.91
C ASP A 245 20.69 7.05 29.52
N SER A 246 20.93 7.58 28.32
CA SER A 246 22.27 7.98 27.86
C SER A 246 22.64 9.44 28.22
N SER A 247 21.69 10.21 28.74
CA SER A 247 21.88 11.62 29.13
C SER A 247 21.75 11.86 30.63
N ARG A 248 21.87 10.80 31.45
CA ARG A 248 21.75 10.90 32.90
C ARG A 248 23.11 11.17 33.56
N ASP A 249 23.73 12.26 33.12
CA ASP A 249 24.62 13.07 33.94
C ASP A 249 24.32 14.54 33.62
N VAL A 250 24.01 15.30 34.67
CA VAL A 250 23.68 16.74 34.74
C VAL A 250 22.18 17.14 34.71
N ALA A 251 21.67 17.24 35.94
CA ALA A 251 20.83 18.30 36.53
C ALA A 251 19.39 18.59 36.05
N GLU A 252 18.48 18.29 36.99
CA GLU A 252 17.30 19.01 37.48
C GLU A 252 16.71 20.26 36.81
N ASP A 253 15.37 20.25 36.89
CA ASP A 253 14.41 21.36 37.03
C ASP A 253 13.73 21.90 35.75
N VAL A 254 12.43 21.61 35.63
CA VAL A 254 11.31 22.55 35.40
C VAL A 254 10.00 21.77 35.20
N LYS A 255 9.03 22.10 36.05
CA LYS A 255 7.61 21.69 36.01
C LYS A 255 6.89 22.29 34.80
N GLY A 256 5.93 21.56 34.22
CA GLY A 256 4.92 22.15 33.33
C GLY A 256 4.11 21.10 32.58
N GLY A 257 2.84 20.95 32.94
CA GLY A 257 1.97 19.90 32.42
C GLY A 257 1.46 20.12 31.00
N GLY A 258 0.82 19.07 30.46
CA GLY A 258 0.10 19.16 29.19
C GLY A 258 0.18 17.88 28.37
N TYR A 259 -0.36 16.78 28.90
CA TYR A 259 -0.58 15.56 28.15
C TYR A 259 -1.58 15.85 27.02
N SER A 260 -1.06 16.07 25.82
CA SER A 260 -1.78 15.95 24.56
C SER A 260 -1.10 14.83 23.79
N ASP A 261 -1.52 13.59 24.08
CA ASP A 261 -1.19 12.37 23.34
C ASP A 261 -1.86 12.41 21.96
N LYS A 262 -1.47 13.38 21.15
CA LYS A 262 -1.66 13.34 19.70
C LYS A 262 -0.34 12.85 19.17
N VAL A 263 -0.32 11.58 18.76
CA VAL A 263 0.79 11.04 17.97
C VAL A 263 0.94 11.97 16.76
N ASP A 264 1.94 12.84 16.79
CA ASP A 264 2.26 13.71 15.67
C ASP A 264 2.93 12.82 14.61
N LEU A 265 2.11 12.36 13.65
CA LEU A 265 2.52 11.40 12.62
C LEU A 265 3.57 11.97 11.67
N ASP A 266 3.77 13.29 11.72
CA ASP A 266 4.65 14.05 10.85
C ASP A 266 6.14 13.88 11.24
N GLU A 267 6.42 13.38 12.45
CA GLU A 267 7.77 13.08 12.98
C GLU A 267 7.98 11.56 13.23
N LEU A 268 7.27 10.74 12.47
CA LEU A 268 7.34 9.29 12.63
C LEU A 268 8.60 8.72 11.97
N GLU A 269 9.71 8.64 12.71
CA GLU A 269 10.84 7.77 12.34
C GLU A 269 10.38 6.31 12.34
N LEU A 270 10.07 5.78 11.15
CA LEU A 270 9.63 4.40 11.00
C LEU A 270 10.76 3.43 11.38
N PRO A 271 10.47 2.38 12.17
CA PRO A 271 11.46 1.35 12.45
C PRO A 271 11.93 0.70 11.14
N ALA A 272 13.19 0.26 11.06
CA ALA A 272 13.76 -0.32 9.82
C ALA A 272 12.98 -1.53 9.28
N TRP A 273 12.19 -2.19 10.13
CA TRP A 273 11.37 -3.34 9.79
C TRP A 273 9.93 -2.99 9.37
N VAL A 274 9.49 -1.72 9.49
CA VAL A 274 8.21 -1.20 9.00
C VAL A 274 8.47 -0.32 7.79
N ARG A 275 7.87 -0.65 6.64
CA ARG A 275 7.98 0.20 5.45
C ARG A 275 6.87 1.23 5.45
N ARG A 276 7.10 2.37 4.77
CA ARG A 276 6.08 3.43 4.61
C ARG A 276 4.78 2.87 4.05
N ASP A 277 4.88 2.05 3.02
CA ASP A 277 3.74 1.41 2.37
C ASP A 277 2.90 0.56 3.32
N ASP A 278 3.52 -0.10 4.30
CA ASP A 278 2.83 -0.97 5.26
C ASP A 278 1.85 -0.17 6.14
N VAL A 279 2.15 1.12 6.37
CA VAL A 279 1.32 2.05 7.15
C VAL A 279 0.36 2.81 6.26
N VAL A 280 0.83 3.28 5.11
CA VAL A 280 0.08 4.14 4.19
C VAL A 280 -1.07 3.39 3.52
N ALA A 281 -0.85 2.14 3.08
CA ALA A 281 -1.87 1.41 2.33
C ALA A 281 -3.14 1.15 3.17
N PRO A 282 -3.07 0.71 4.44
CA PRO A 282 -4.25 0.60 5.29
C PRO A 282 -4.95 1.93 5.57
N LEU A 283 -4.20 3.02 5.78
CA LEU A 283 -4.77 4.37 5.97
C LEU A 283 -5.54 4.85 4.74
N GLU A 284 -4.92 4.72 3.56
CA GLU A 284 -5.52 5.08 2.28
C GLU A 284 -6.78 4.26 2.03
N ARG A 285 -6.72 2.95 2.31
CA ARG A 285 -7.83 2.04 2.09
C ARG A 285 -9.01 2.30 3.03
N LEU A 286 -8.75 2.53 4.31
CA LEU A 286 -9.78 2.93 5.27
C LEU A 286 -10.37 4.30 4.92
N GLY A 287 -9.54 5.24 4.46
CA GLY A 287 -10.02 6.52 3.93
C GLY A 287 -10.94 6.34 2.73
N ALA A 288 -10.57 5.46 1.80
CA ALA A 288 -11.40 5.15 0.63
C ALA A 288 -12.72 4.47 1.03
N PHE A 289 -12.69 3.53 1.98
CA PHE A 289 -13.88 2.89 2.55
C PHE A 289 -14.85 3.93 3.12
N TYR A 290 -14.36 4.85 3.97
CA TYR A 290 -15.19 5.91 4.52
C TYR A 290 -15.70 6.92 3.49
N GLY A 291 -14.92 7.20 2.44
CA GLY A 291 -15.40 7.99 1.31
C GLY A 291 -16.56 7.34 0.57
N ARG A 292 -16.51 6.01 0.34
CA ARG A 292 -17.56 5.25 -0.38
C ARG A 292 -18.84 5.06 0.45
N THR A 293 -18.71 4.92 1.77
CA THR A 293 -19.83 4.70 2.70
C THR A 293 -20.49 5.99 3.19
N GLY A 294 -20.07 7.15 2.66
CA GLY A 294 -20.63 8.46 3.01
C GLY A 294 -20.11 9.05 4.33
N LYS A 295 -19.17 8.38 5.00
CA LYS A 295 -18.47 8.77 6.24
C LYS A 295 -17.30 9.74 5.94
N GLN A 296 -17.56 10.77 5.14
CA GLN A 296 -16.52 11.55 4.48
C GLN A 296 -15.61 12.33 5.44
N GLU A 297 -16.14 12.76 6.58
CA GLU A 297 -15.41 13.42 7.66
C GLU A 297 -14.28 12.57 8.25
N TYR A 298 -14.39 11.24 8.19
CA TYR A 298 -13.37 10.32 8.68
C TYR A 298 -12.28 10.04 7.62
N SER A 299 -12.57 10.18 6.33
CA SER A 299 -11.56 9.94 5.29
C SER A 299 -10.49 11.03 5.23
N ILE A 300 -10.89 12.28 5.46
CA ILE A 300 -9.99 13.45 5.39
C ILE A 300 -8.79 13.30 6.33
N PRO A 301 -8.95 13.05 7.65
CA PRO A 301 -7.81 12.88 8.53
C PRO A 301 -6.94 11.69 8.13
N LEU A 302 -7.52 10.57 7.68
CA LEU A 302 -6.76 9.40 7.24
C LEU A 302 -5.87 9.70 6.03
N TYR A 303 -6.39 10.43 5.04
CA TYR A 303 -5.58 10.85 3.89
C TYR A 303 -4.50 11.86 4.26
N LEU A 304 -4.78 12.79 5.17
CA LEU A 304 -3.77 13.73 5.66
C LEU A 304 -2.65 13.00 6.42
N SER A 305 -2.99 12.03 7.25
CA SER A 305 -2.03 11.15 7.94
C SER A 305 -1.18 10.34 6.94
N ALA A 306 -1.79 9.80 5.89
CA ALA A 306 -1.04 9.09 4.85
C ALA A 306 -0.08 10.03 4.09
N LEU A 307 -0.51 11.26 3.82
CA LEU A 307 0.32 12.26 3.13
C LEU A 307 1.51 12.73 3.96
N SER A 308 1.37 12.86 5.28
CA SER A 308 2.50 13.26 6.11
C SER A 308 3.58 12.18 6.20
N ILE A 309 3.19 10.90 6.13
CA ILE A 309 4.13 9.78 6.05
C ILE A 309 4.86 9.74 4.70
N LEU A 310 4.15 9.97 3.59
CA LEU A 310 4.73 9.89 2.24
C LEU A 310 5.56 11.12 1.86
N LEU A 311 5.07 12.32 2.20
CA LEU A 311 5.60 13.59 1.74
C LEU A 311 5.80 14.58 2.89
N PRO A 312 6.69 14.28 3.85
CA PRO A 312 7.04 15.23 4.90
C PRO A 312 7.69 16.50 4.31
N PRO A 313 7.75 17.63 5.05
CA PRO A 313 8.24 18.91 4.52
C PRO A 313 9.63 18.87 3.86
N ASN A 314 10.50 17.96 4.31
CA ASN A 314 11.86 17.76 3.79
C ASN A 314 11.98 16.64 2.74
N SER A 315 10.87 16.19 2.14
CA SER A 315 10.83 15.02 1.25
C SER A 315 11.34 15.29 -0.18
N HIS A 316 12.27 16.23 -0.37
CA HIS A 316 12.81 16.57 -1.70
C HIS A 316 13.39 15.35 -2.42
N HIS A 317 13.94 14.40 -1.66
CA HIS A 317 14.53 13.15 -2.14
C HIS A 317 13.57 11.95 -2.20
N ALA A 318 12.26 12.14 -2.01
CA ALA A 318 11.30 11.04 -2.19
C ALA A 318 11.37 10.49 -3.62
N SER A 319 11.27 9.17 -3.76
CA SER A 319 11.28 8.47 -5.05
C SER A 319 10.10 8.89 -5.92
N ALA A 320 10.19 8.66 -7.22
CA ALA A 320 9.08 8.86 -8.15
C ALA A 320 7.82 8.11 -7.69
N GLU A 321 7.97 6.84 -7.30
CA GLU A 321 6.88 6.00 -6.79
C GLU A 321 6.16 6.63 -5.58
N THR A 322 6.93 7.03 -4.55
CA THR A 322 6.36 7.69 -3.35
C THR A 322 5.66 9.00 -3.68
N LYS A 323 6.23 9.81 -4.59
CA LYS A 323 5.62 11.07 -5.04
C LYS A 323 4.30 10.83 -5.78
N CYS A 324 4.25 9.83 -6.65
CA CYS A 324 3.04 9.50 -7.41
C CYS A 324 1.96 8.88 -6.52
N GLN A 325 2.32 8.04 -5.54
CA GLN A 325 1.39 7.57 -4.52
C GLN A 325 0.85 8.74 -3.68
N GLY A 326 1.71 9.67 -3.26
CA GLY A 326 1.28 10.88 -2.56
C GLY A 326 0.29 11.69 -3.39
N ALA A 327 0.54 11.88 -4.68
CA ALA A 327 -0.39 12.56 -5.58
C ALA A 327 -1.73 11.81 -5.75
N HIS A 328 -1.72 10.48 -5.76
CA HIS A 328 -2.94 9.67 -5.77
C HIS A 328 -3.80 9.96 -4.53
N ILE A 329 -3.18 10.00 -3.34
CA ILE A 329 -3.87 10.32 -2.09
C ILE A 329 -4.36 11.77 -2.08
N MET A 330 -3.56 12.74 -2.59
CA MET A 330 -4.00 14.14 -2.74
C MET A 330 -5.25 14.25 -3.63
N ASN A 331 -5.30 13.48 -4.72
CA ASN A 331 -6.46 13.45 -5.60
C ASN A 331 -7.70 12.86 -4.90
N SER A 332 -7.53 11.78 -4.14
CA SER A 332 -8.60 11.17 -3.34
C SER A 332 -9.09 12.10 -2.22
N LEU A 333 -8.19 12.85 -1.60
CA LEU A 333 -8.51 13.90 -0.62
C LEU A 333 -9.29 15.05 -1.26
N ALA A 334 -8.92 15.49 -2.46
CA ALA A 334 -9.67 16.51 -3.20
C ALA A 334 -11.12 16.05 -3.47
N SER A 335 -11.29 14.81 -3.95
CA SER A 335 -12.61 14.20 -4.14
C SER A 335 -13.41 14.11 -2.84
N SER A 336 -12.73 13.81 -1.73
CA SER A 336 -13.32 13.71 -0.40
C SER A 336 -13.82 15.07 0.11
N LEU A 337 -13.01 16.11 -0.05
CA LEU A 337 -13.36 17.48 0.33
C LEU A 337 -14.57 18.00 -0.47
N ALA A 338 -14.65 17.66 -1.75
CA ALA A 338 -15.77 18.04 -2.62
C ALA A 338 -17.07 17.29 -2.30
N GLN A 339 -16.98 16.07 -1.76
CA GLN A 339 -18.14 15.28 -1.35
C GLN A 339 -18.65 15.66 0.04
N ALA A 340 -17.75 16.04 0.96
CA ALA A 340 -18.07 16.29 2.36
C ALA A 340 -19.02 17.48 2.59
N SER A 341 -19.18 18.38 1.61
CA SER A 341 -20.20 19.43 1.69
C SER A 341 -20.53 20.02 0.32
N THR A 342 -21.79 20.37 0.11
CA THR A 342 -22.23 21.24 -0.99
C THR A 342 -21.91 22.73 -0.71
N THR A 343 -21.06 23.02 0.27
CA THR A 343 -20.74 24.39 0.66
C THR A 343 -19.64 24.95 -0.24
N PRO A 344 -19.81 26.17 -0.79
CA PRO A 344 -18.81 26.81 -1.67
C PRO A 344 -17.41 26.92 -1.04
N GLU A 345 -17.31 26.89 0.29
CA GLU A 345 -16.07 27.11 1.03
C GLU A 345 -15.04 25.96 0.89
N ARG A 346 -15.49 24.71 0.70
CA ARG A 346 -14.57 23.56 0.59
C ARG A 346 -14.07 23.32 -0.82
N LEU A 347 -14.76 23.85 -1.84
CA LEU A 347 -14.37 23.69 -3.24
C LEU A 347 -12.97 24.27 -3.53
N PRO A 348 -12.60 25.48 -3.07
CA PRO A 348 -11.23 26.00 -3.23
C PRO A 348 -10.17 25.09 -2.60
N LYS A 349 -10.47 24.46 -1.45
CA LYS A 349 -9.55 23.53 -0.79
C LYS A 349 -9.37 22.25 -1.61
N ALA A 350 -10.47 21.70 -2.15
CA ALA A 350 -10.43 20.55 -3.06
C ALA A 350 -9.61 20.87 -4.32
N GLU A 351 -9.85 22.02 -4.94
CA GLU A 351 -9.06 22.48 -6.10
C GLU A 351 -7.57 22.61 -5.76
N ALA A 352 -7.21 23.17 -4.61
CA ALA A 352 -5.82 23.32 -4.20
C ALA A 352 -5.11 21.95 -4.09
N TRP A 353 -5.77 20.96 -3.49
CA TRP A 353 -5.22 19.60 -3.39
C TRP A 353 -5.10 18.91 -4.75
N ALA A 354 -6.10 19.03 -5.63
CA ALA A 354 -6.03 18.47 -6.97
C ALA A 354 -4.93 19.14 -7.82
N LYS A 355 -4.75 20.47 -7.71
CA LYS A 355 -3.63 21.19 -8.36
C LYS A 355 -2.28 20.69 -7.85
N LYS A 356 -2.16 20.46 -6.54
CA LYS A 356 -0.94 19.92 -5.93
C LYS A 356 -0.63 18.51 -6.45
N ALA A 357 -1.64 17.65 -6.58
CA ALA A 357 -1.48 16.31 -7.15
C ALA A 357 -0.93 16.37 -8.59
N ILE A 358 -1.52 17.21 -9.45
CA ILE A 358 -1.08 17.42 -10.84
C ILE A 358 0.36 17.94 -10.87
N ALA A 359 0.69 18.92 -10.04
CA ALA A 359 2.03 19.50 -9.98
C ALA A 359 3.10 18.47 -9.56
N VAL A 360 2.81 17.64 -8.54
CA VAL A 360 3.72 16.59 -8.08
C VAL A 360 3.99 15.59 -9.20
N VAL A 361 2.96 15.06 -9.86
CA VAL A 361 3.13 14.03 -10.91
C VAL A 361 3.83 14.60 -12.15
N THR A 362 3.49 15.84 -12.52
CA THR A 362 4.14 16.52 -13.65
C THR A 362 5.63 16.76 -13.37
N SER A 363 5.97 17.11 -12.12
CA SER A 363 7.36 17.29 -11.70
C SER A 363 8.16 15.99 -11.81
N VAL A 364 7.58 14.85 -11.37
CA VAL A 364 8.19 13.53 -11.51
C VAL A 364 8.48 13.27 -12.99
N ARG A 365 7.47 13.37 -13.87
CA ARG A 365 7.63 13.14 -15.31
C ARG A 365 8.73 14.01 -15.94
N SER A 366 8.87 15.26 -15.51
CA SER A 366 9.90 16.17 -16.03
C SER A 366 11.33 15.82 -15.60
N SER A 367 11.51 15.16 -14.45
CA SER A 367 12.83 14.79 -13.91
C SER A 367 13.25 13.35 -14.26
N SER A 368 12.36 12.55 -14.85
CA SER A 368 12.47 11.09 -14.93
C SER A 368 13.23 10.56 -16.15
N VAL A 369 14.50 10.95 -16.33
CA VAL A 369 15.33 10.40 -17.43
C VAL A 369 15.74 8.94 -17.19
N GLN A 370 15.59 8.41 -15.97
CA GLN A 370 16.06 7.07 -15.57
C GLN A 370 15.05 6.26 -14.72
N GLU A 371 13.78 6.64 -14.66
CA GLU A 371 12.79 5.94 -13.84
C GLU A 371 12.22 4.69 -14.54
N ASP A 372 11.79 3.71 -13.75
CA ASP A 372 11.16 2.47 -14.22
C ASP A 372 9.88 2.78 -15.02
N PRO A 373 9.73 2.26 -16.27
CA PRO A 373 8.51 2.41 -17.04
C PRO A 373 7.23 2.01 -16.31
N GLU A 374 7.27 1.03 -15.41
CA GLU A 374 6.10 0.62 -14.62
C GLU A 374 5.67 1.75 -13.65
N VAL A 375 6.65 2.34 -12.94
CA VAL A 375 6.41 3.45 -12.01
C VAL A 375 5.87 4.66 -12.76
N LEU A 376 6.45 4.98 -13.93
CA LEU A 376 5.95 6.05 -14.78
C LEU A 376 4.53 5.79 -15.28
N GLY A 377 4.19 4.55 -15.61
CA GLY A 377 2.84 4.16 -15.99
C GLY A 377 1.82 4.44 -14.88
N GLN A 378 2.16 4.12 -13.62
CA GLN A 378 1.32 4.44 -12.46
C GLN A 378 1.16 5.95 -12.29
N CYS A 379 2.25 6.71 -12.37
CA CYS A 379 2.23 8.16 -12.31
C CYS A 379 1.34 8.78 -13.40
N ASP A 380 1.49 8.35 -14.65
CA ASP A 380 0.71 8.87 -15.77
C ASP A 380 -0.79 8.62 -15.59
N ALA A 381 -1.13 7.46 -15.05
CA ALA A 381 -2.50 7.11 -14.82
C ALA A 381 -3.08 7.96 -13.64
N VAL A 382 -2.30 8.22 -12.58
CA VAL A 382 -2.66 9.22 -11.55
C VAL A 382 -2.86 10.62 -12.15
N LEU A 383 -2.03 11.03 -13.12
CA LEU A 383 -2.18 12.32 -13.81
C LEU A 383 -3.52 12.41 -14.55
N VAL A 384 -3.93 11.36 -15.27
CA VAL A 384 -5.24 11.30 -15.93
C VAL A 384 -6.36 11.50 -14.91
N ALA A 385 -6.31 10.76 -13.80
CA ALA A 385 -7.33 10.84 -12.76
C ALA A 385 -7.39 12.24 -12.11
N ALA A 386 -6.23 12.87 -11.86
CA ALA A 386 -6.15 14.20 -11.26
C ALA A 386 -6.66 15.30 -12.21
N LEU A 387 -6.32 15.23 -13.50
CA LEU A 387 -6.85 16.14 -14.53
C LEU A 387 -8.37 16.02 -14.67
N PHE A 388 -8.89 14.78 -14.67
CA PHE A 388 -10.33 14.54 -14.73
C PHE A 388 -11.05 15.05 -13.49
N ASN A 389 -10.47 14.83 -12.30
CA ASN A 389 -11.04 15.33 -11.05
C ASN A 389 -11.08 16.86 -11.03
N MET A 390 -10.02 17.53 -11.49
CA MET A 390 -9.99 18.99 -11.64
C MET A 390 -11.14 19.49 -12.54
N GLY A 391 -11.36 18.84 -13.69
CA GLY A 391 -12.49 19.17 -14.56
C GLY A 391 -13.84 19.03 -13.85
N SER A 392 -13.99 17.99 -13.02
CA SER A 392 -15.21 17.74 -12.24
C SER A 392 -15.43 18.76 -11.13
N LEU A 393 -14.35 19.24 -10.50
CA LEU A 393 -14.40 20.34 -9.52
C LEU A 393 -14.81 21.64 -10.20
N LYS A 394 -14.24 21.95 -11.37
CA LYS A 394 -14.59 23.15 -12.16
C LYS A 394 -16.02 23.13 -12.66
N GLU A 395 -16.50 21.97 -13.15
CA GLU A 395 -17.90 21.79 -13.54
C GLU A 395 -18.83 22.02 -12.33
N SER A 396 -18.48 21.44 -11.17
CA SER A 396 -19.26 21.60 -9.93
C SER A 396 -19.25 23.03 -9.39
N GLY A 397 -18.19 23.80 -9.68
CA GLY A 397 -18.06 25.21 -9.34
C GLY A 397 -18.75 26.18 -10.32
N GLY A 398 -19.28 25.68 -11.44
CA GLY A 398 -19.92 26.49 -12.48
C GLY A 398 -18.96 27.05 -13.54
N SER A 399 -17.66 26.80 -13.43
CA SER A 399 -16.66 27.21 -14.44
C SER A 399 -16.62 26.22 -15.60
N ILE A 400 -17.65 26.23 -16.46
CA ILE A 400 -17.82 25.26 -17.55
C ILE A 400 -16.68 25.30 -18.58
N ASP A 401 -16.19 26.48 -18.93
CA ASP A 401 -15.09 26.63 -19.89
C ASP A 401 -13.79 26.03 -19.35
N GLU A 402 -13.43 26.34 -18.10
CA GLU A 402 -12.27 25.72 -17.43
C GLU A 402 -12.44 24.20 -17.32
N ALA A 403 -13.64 23.71 -16.98
CA ALA A 403 -13.92 22.28 -16.89
C ALA A 403 -13.65 21.55 -18.22
N LYS A 404 -14.04 22.17 -19.34
CA LYS A 404 -13.79 21.64 -20.68
C LYS A 404 -12.30 21.54 -21.00
N GLU A 405 -11.49 22.52 -20.60
CA GLU A 405 -10.03 22.49 -20.78
C GLU A 405 -9.39 21.34 -20.00
N TRP A 406 -9.79 21.16 -18.74
CA TRP A 406 -9.27 20.07 -17.89
C TRP A 406 -9.69 18.69 -18.42
N TYR A 407 -10.95 18.49 -18.81
CA TYR A 407 -11.39 17.23 -19.40
C TYR A 407 -10.71 16.93 -20.74
N THR A 408 -10.46 17.94 -21.57
CA THR A 408 -9.69 17.78 -22.81
C THR A 408 -8.24 17.35 -22.51
N SER A 409 -7.63 17.92 -21.48
CA SER A 409 -6.28 17.55 -21.05
C SER A 409 -6.23 16.13 -20.52
N ALA A 410 -7.21 15.72 -19.70
CA ALA A 410 -7.36 14.36 -19.22
C ALA A 410 -7.50 13.35 -20.38
N GLN A 411 -8.35 13.66 -21.37
CA GLN A 411 -8.53 12.83 -22.55
C GLN A 411 -7.24 12.66 -23.35
N LYS A 412 -6.50 13.77 -23.59
CA LYS A 412 -5.22 13.75 -24.32
C LYS A 412 -4.20 12.87 -23.62
N GLN A 413 -4.05 13.04 -22.31
CA GLN A 413 -3.13 12.22 -21.50
C GLN A 413 -3.56 10.75 -21.54
N ALA A 414 -4.84 10.44 -21.32
CA ALA A 414 -5.36 9.07 -21.37
C ALA A 414 -5.13 8.41 -22.74
N THR A 415 -5.30 9.18 -23.83
CA THR A 415 -5.01 8.72 -25.20
C THR A 415 -3.53 8.40 -25.38
N SER A 416 -2.63 9.26 -24.87
CA SER A 416 -1.18 9.04 -24.99
C SER A 416 -0.71 7.76 -24.30
N ILE A 417 -1.33 7.40 -23.16
CA ILE A 417 -1.00 6.17 -22.41
C ILE A 417 -1.92 4.98 -22.73
N LYS A 418 -2.82 5.13 -23.71
CA LYS A 418 -3.80 4.11 -24.12
C LYS A 418 -4.71 3.61 -22.98
N MET A 419 -5.02 4.47 -22.01
CA MET A 419 -5.93 4.18 -20.89
C MET A 419 -7.38 4.35 -21.32
N ARG A 420 -8.03 3.23 -21.69
CA ARG A 420 -9.37 3.21 -22.30
C ARG A 420 -10.44 3.85 -21.43
N GLU A 421 -10.42 3.56 -20.13
CA GLU A 421 -11.38 4.07 -19.14
C GLU A 421 -11.30 5.61 -19.08
N GLY A 422 -10.09 6.16 -19.05
CA GLY A 422 -9.86 7.61 -19.03
C GLY A 422 -10.34 8.31 -20.29
N ILE A 423 -10.19 7.69 -21.45
CA ILE A 423 -10.69 8.21 -22.74
C ILE A 423 -12.22 8.27 -22.70
N ILE A 424 -12.87 7.16 -22.35
CA ILE A 424 -14.34 7.06 -22.35
C ILE A 424 -14.95 8.05 -21.37
N GLU A 425 -14.44 8.12 -20.14
CA GLU A 425 -14.98 9.01 -19.11
C GLU A 425 -14.80 10.49 -19.48
N SER A 426 -13.63 10.86 -20.00
CA SER A 426 -13.38 12.23 -20.46
C SER A 426 -14.28 12.62 -21.63
N GLU A 427 -14.51 11.70 -22.58
CA GLU A 427 -15.46 11.94 -23.69
C GLU A 427 -16.89 12.14 -23.20
N GLN A 428 -17.34 11.32 -22.26
CA GLN A 428 -18.68 11.44 -21.69
C GLN A 428 -18.85 12.79 -20.98
N ALA A 429 -17.84 13.22 -20.23
CA ALA A 429 -17.82 14.53 -19.58
C ALA A 429 -17.88 15.67 -20.61
N LEU A 430 -17.05 15.64 -21.65
CA LEU A 430 -17.07 16.64 -22.72
C LEU A 430 -18.41 16.69 -23.47
N ARG A 431 -19.03 15.53 -23.73
CA ARG A 431 -20.37 15.45 -24.35
C ARG A 431 -21.44 16.05 -23.44
N ARG A 432 -21.35 15.84 -22.12
CA ARG A 432 -22.27 16.44 -21.14
C ARG A 432 -22.17 17.96 -21.14
N LEU A 433 -20.95 18.52 -21.10
CA LEU A 433 -20.74 19.97 -21.14
C LEU A 433 -21.30 20.61 -22.43
N LYS A 434 -21.07 19.98 -23.60
CA LYS A 434 -21.63 20.46 -24.88
C LYS A 434 -23.15 20.59 -24.87
N ARG A 435 -23.86 19.66 -24.23
CA ARG A 435 -25.33 19.70 -24.11
C ARG A 435 -25.81 20.85 -23.23
N HIS A 436 -25.06 21.16 -22.16
CA HIS A 436 -25.38 22.30 -21.30
C HIS A 436 -25.29 23.63 -22.06
N THR A 437 -24.18 23.87 -22.76
CA THR A 437 -23.98 25.11 -23.55
C THR A 437 -25.03 25.26 -24.67
N SER A 438 -25.45 24.16 -25.31
CA SER A 438 -26.50 24.21 -26.34
C SER A 438 -27.90 24.53 -25.81
N ASN A 439 -28.17 24.22 -24.54
CA ASN A 439 -29.45 24.53 -23.92
C ASN A 439 -29.50 25.97 -23.41
N GLU A 440 -28.38 26.50 -22.93
CA GLU A 440 -28.26 27.91 -22.53
C GLU A 440 -28.40 28.86 -23.72
N THR A 441 -27.86 28.50 -24.89
CA THR A 441 -27.98 29.32 -26.11
C THR A 441 -29.37 29.30 -26.75
N ARG A 442 -30.27 28.39 -26.32
CA ARG A 442 -31.66 28.29 -26.80
C ARG A 442 -32.68 28.93 -25.86
N SER A 443 -32.27 29.26 -24.64
CA SER A 443 -33.11 29.94 -23.63
C SER A 443 -32.85 31.43 -23.70
#